data_AF-A0A4V1M8C9-F1
#
_entry.id   AF-A0A4V1M8C9-F1
#
_cell.length_a   1.000
_cell.length_b   1.000
_cell.length_c   1.000
_cell.angle_alpha   90.00
_cell.angle_beta   90.00
_cell.angle_gamma   90.00
#
_symmetry.space_group_name_H-M   'P 1'
#
loop_
_entity.id
_entity.type
_entity.pdbx_description
1 polymer ?
#
loop_
_entity_poly.entity_id
_entity_poly.type
_entity_poly.pdbx_seq_one_letter_code
_entity_poly.pdbx_strand_id
1 'polypeptide(L)'
;MLNAMIVVALAAGPTASAPYGDCLLANLQPGLSDRAVQLVQQACAVKHPDSFAASVELERRYSIQRQAQFDADRATAERAANAAARAANVAATVAAEREAAEAKAATAK
;
A
#
# COMPACT_ATOMS: atom_id res chain seq x y z
N MET A 1 -19.66 -4.00 -20.27
CA MET A 1 -18.39 -3.74 -21.01
C MET A 1 -17.64 -2.61 -20.31
N LEU A 2 -16.99 -2.90 -19.18
CA LEU A 2 -16.38 -1.89 -18.28
C LEU A 2 -14.89 -2.14 -17.98
N ASN A 3 -14.23 -3.09 -18.66
CA ASN A 3 -12.84 -3.47 -18.37
C ASN A 3 -11.80 -2.86 -19.34
N ALA A 4 -12.21 -2.07 -20.33
CA ALA A 4 -11.29 -1.55 -21.35
C ALA A 4 -10.71 -0.15 -21.05
N MET A 5 -11.23 0.57 -20.06
CA MET A 5 -10.86 1.97 -19.82
C MET A 5 -9.70 2.17 -18.83
N ILE A 6 -9.24 1.12 -18.13
CA ILE A 6 -8.23 1.25 -17.06
C ILE A 6 -6.79 1.06 -17.58
N VAL A 7 -6.60 0.46 -18.76
CA VAL A 7 -5.24 0.13 -19.26
C VAL A 7 -4.52 1.33 -19.90
N VAL A 8 -5.22 2.42 -20.21
CA VAL A 8 -4.61 3.58 -20.90
C VAL A 8 -3.94 4.58 -19.94
N ALA A 9 -4.17 4.49 -18.63
CA ALA A 9 -3.64 5.46 -17.68
C ALA A 9 -2.16 5.23 -17.28
N LEU A 10 -1.59 4.04 -17.49
CA LEU A 10 -0.19 3.76 -17.11
C LEU A 10 0.85 4.16 -18.16
N ALA A 11 0.43 4.46 -19.39
CA ALA A 11 1.36 4.80 -20.49
C ALA A 11 1.52 6.32 -20.73
N ALA A 12 0.78 7.15 -20.00
CA ALA A 12 0.82 8.62 -20.13
C ALA A 12 1.51 9.31 -18.93
N GLY A 13 2.42 8.62 -18.24
CA GLY A 13 3.47 9.33 -17.52
C GLY A 13 4.34 10.02 -18.57
N PRO A 14 4.74 11.29 -18.38
CA PRO A 14 5.53 11.97 -19.39
C PRO A 14 6.76 11.12 -19.68
N THR A 15 6.92 10.71 -20.94
CA THR A 15 8.23 10.39 -21.52
C THR A 15 9.04 11.69 -21.61
N ALA A 16 9.09 12.45 -20.51
CA ALA A 16 10.11 13.43 -20.30
C ALA A 16 11.39 12.60 -20.16
N SER A 17 12.40 12.94 -20.96
CA SER A 17 13.75 12.46 -20.67
C SER A 17 13.99 12.64 -19.16
N ALA A 18 14.50 11.59 -18.52
CA ALA A 18 14.85 11.61 -17.11
C ALA A 18 16.38 11.49 -17.02
N PRO A 19 17.15 12.55 -17.35
CA PRO A 19 18.61 12.49 -17.45
C PRO A 19 19.29 11.89 -16.23
N TYR A 20 18.75 12.15 -15.03
CA TYR A 20 19.25 11.53 -13.80
C TYR A 20 19.07 10.00 -13.83
N GLY A 21 17.88 9.51 -14.15
CA GLY A 21 17.58 8.08 -14.26
C GLY A 21 18.37 7.40 -15.38
N ASP A 22 18.48 8.03 -16.54
CA ASP A 22 19.27 7.52 -17.66
C ASP A 22 20.76 7.40 -17.29
N CYS A 23 21.30 8.39 -16.56
CA CYS A 23 22.67 8.35 -16.04
C CYS A 23 22.87 7.18 -15.06
N LEU A 24 21.91 6.93 -14.16
CA LEU A 24 21.98 5.80 -13.23
C LEU A 24 21.97 4.47 -14.00
N LEU A 25 21.04 4.28 -14.93
CA LEU A 25 20.90 3.04 -15.69
C LEU A 25 22.14 2.74 -16.54
N ALA A 26 22.83 3.76 -17.03
CA ALA A 26 24.06 3.59 -17.79
C ALA A 26 25.27 3.18 -16.93
N ASN A 27 25.25 3.43 -15.61
CA ASN A 27 26.42 3.26 -14.74
C ASN A 27 26.22 2.23 -13.61
N LEU A 28 24.97 1.89 -13.27
CA LEU A 28 24.69 0.86 -12.28
C LEU A 28 24.76 -0.52 -12.94
N GLN A 29 25.72 -1.32 -12.48
CA GLN A 29 25.91 -2.70 -12.92
C GLN A 29 25.69 -3.67 -11.74
N PRO A 30 25.24 -4.91 -12.01
CA PRO A 30 25.22 -5.95 -11.01
C PRO A 30 26.59 -6.16 -10.37
N GLY A 31 26.64 -6.42 -9.06
CA GLY A 31 27.89 -6.66 -8.33
C GLY A 31 28.64 -5.41 -7.86
N LEU A 32 28.11 -4.20 -8.10
CA LEU A 32 28.60 -3.00 -7.43
C LEU A 32 28.36 -3.09 -5.92
N SER A 33 29.34 -2.63 -5.14
CA SER A 33 29.15 -2.44 -3.70
C SER A 33 28.23 -1.25 -3.43
N ASP A 34 27.55 -1.25 -2.27
CA ASP A 34 26.67 -0.15 -1.87
C ASP A 34 27.37 1.21 -1.92
N ARG A 35 28.67 1.24 -1.56
CA ARG A 35 29.49 2.46 -1.64
C ARG A 35 29.67 2.93 -3.08
N ALA A 36 29.89 2.02 -4.03
CA ALA A 36 30.03 2.38 -5.43
C ALA A 36 28.71 2.87 -6.02
N VAL A 37 27.59 2.24 -5.64
CA VAL A 37 26.23 2.69 -6.00
C VAL A 37 25.99 4.13 -5.52
N GLN A 38 26.32 4.44 -4.26
CA GLN A 38 26.18 5.79 -3.70
C GLN A 38 27.01 6.82 -4.46
N LEU A 39 28.25 6.49 -4.85
CA LEU A 39 29.10 7.39 -5.61
C LEU A 39 28.53 7.68 -7.01
N VAL A 40 28.02 6.65 -7.69
CA VAL A 40 27.34 6.82 -8.99
C VAL A 40 26.10 7.71 -8.85
N GLN A 41 25.29 7.49 -7.81
CA GLN A 41 24.13 8.32 -7.54
C GLN A 41 24.49 9.79 -7.31
N GLN A 42 25.53 10.06 -6.51
CA GLN A 42 26.02 11.41 -6.26
C GLN A 42 26.55 12.07 -7.55
N ALA A 43 27.34 11.34 -8.34
CA ALA A 43 27.87 11.86 -9.61
C ALA A 43 26.75 12.21 -10.60
N CYS A 44 25.75 11.34 -10.75
CA CYS A 44 24.60 11.59 -11.61
C CYS A 44 23.72 12.74 -11.09
N ALA A 45 23.56 12.88 -9.77
CA ALA A 45 22.80 13.98 -9.17
C ALA A 45 23.49 15.34 -9.41
N VAL A 46 24.81 15.41 -9.27
CA VAL A 46 25.58 16.63 -9.58
C VAL A 46 25.51 16.99 -11.07
N LYS A 47 25.55 15.99 -11.95
CA LYS A 47 25.47 16.20 -13.40
C LYS A 47 24.08 16.65 -13.88
N HIS A 48 23.03 16.21 -13.19
CA HIS A 48 21.63 16.45 -13.58
C HIS A 48 20.78 16.92 -12.39
N PRO A 49 21.06 18.11 -11.81
CA PRO A 49 20.47 18.54 -10.55
C PRO A 49 18.95 18.74 -10.61
N ASP A 50 18.42 19.32 -11.69
CA ASP A 50 16.96 19.55 -11.83
C ASP A 50 16.21 18.23 -12.02
N SER A 51 16.76 17.32 -12.83
CA SER A 51 16.18 15.99 -13.03
C SER A 51 16.23 15.15 -11.74
N PHE A 52 17.27 15.32 -10.92
CA PHE A 52 17.37 14.69 -9.61
C PHE A 52 16.35 15.28 -8.63
N ALA A 53 16.19 16.60 -8.57
CA ALA A 53 15.17 17.23 -7.73
C ALA A 53 13.75 16.77 -8.12
N ALA A 54 13.48 16.65 -9.43
CA ALA A 54 12.22 16.13 -9.94
C ALA A 54 11.99 14.66 -9.53
N SER A 55 13.01 13.80 -9.56
CA SER A 55 12.87 12.40 -9.11
C SER A 55 12.60 12.30 -7.62
N VAL A 56 13.29 13.11 -6.79
CA VAL A 56 13.07 13.14 -5.33
C VAL A 56 11.65 13.61 -4.99
N GLU A 57 11.15 14.63 -5.68
CA GLU A 57 9.79 15.12 -5.48
C GLU A 57 8.73 14.09 -5.90
N LEU A 58 8.99 13.35 -6.98
CA LEU A 58 8.13 12.24 -7.41
C LEU A 58 8.07 11.13 -6.35
N GLU A 59 9.21 10.71 -5.82
CA GLU A 59 9.29 9.70 -4.75
C GLU A 59 8.55 10.15 -3.48
N ARG A 60 8.67 11.44 -3.12
CA ARG A 60 7.93 12.04 -2.01
C ARG A 60 6.43 11.91 -2.22
N ARG A 61 5.91 12.28 -3.40
CA ARG A 61 4.48 12.21 -3.72
C ARG A 61 3.96 10.77 -3.66
N TYR A 62 4.68 9.82 -4.26
CA TYR A 62 4.30 8.42 -4.20
C TYR A 62 4.33 7.87 -2.77
N SER A 63 5.28 8.30 -1.95
CA SER A 63 5.34 7.86 -0.55
C SER A 63 4.14 8.36 0.26
N ILE A 64 3.73 9.62 0.06
CA ILE A 64 2.51 10.18 0.67
C ILE A 64 1.27 9.41 0.19
N GLN A 65 1.16 9.14 -1.11
CA GLN A 65 0.03 8.40 -1.67
C GLN A 65 -0.05 6.97 -1.11
N ARG A 66 1.08 6.26 -1.03
CA ARG A 66 1.14 4.92 -0.45
C ARG A 66 0.74 4.91 1.03
N GLN A 67 1.20 5.90 1.79
CA GLN A 67 0.82 6.04 3.19
C GLN A 67 -0.69 6.25 3.34
N ALA A 68 -1.27 7.16 2.55
CA ALA A 68 -2.71 7.41 2.57
C ALA A 68 -3.52 6.15 2.20
N GLN A 69 -3.05 5.38 1.22
CA GLN A 69 -3.70 4.11 0.86
C GLN A 69 -3.61 3.10 2.00
N PHE A 70 -2.42 2.95 2.61
CA PHE A 70 -2.24 2.04 3.73
C PHE A 70 -3.13 2.40 4.92
N ASP A 71 -3.26 3.70 5.23
CA ASP A 71 -4.12 4.16 6.32
C ASP A 71 -5.61 3.91 6.01
N ALA A 72 -6.03 4.08 4.75
CA ALA A 72 -7.40 3.76 4.32
C ALA A 72 -7.69 2.24 4.39
N ASP A 73 -6.74 1.41 3.98
CA ASP A 73 -6.84 -0.04 4.04
C ASP A 73 -6.89 -0.52 5.49
N ARG A 74 -6.04 0.06 6.35
CA ARG A 74 -6.04 -0.18 7.79
C ARG A 74 -7.38 0.18 8.42
N ALA A 75 -7.92 1.37 8.17
CA ALA A 75 -9.21 1.79 8.70
C ALA A 75 -10.36 0.88 8.22
N THR A 76 -10.25 0.34 7.01
CA THR A 76 -11.22 -0.63 6.47
C THR A 76 -11.10 -1.98 7.17
N ALA A 77 -9.89 -2.48 7.37
CA ALA A 77 -9.63 -3.70 8.11
C ALA A 77 -10.10 -3.60 9.56
N GLU A 78 -9.86 -2.48 10.24
CA GLU A 78 -10.33 -2.23 11.61
C GLU A 78 -11.86 -2.23 11.69
N ARG A 79 -12.56 -1.58 10.74
CA ARG A 79 -14.03 -1.62 10.67
C ARG A 79 -14.56 -3.04 10.45
N ALA A 80 -13.93 -3.81 9.56
CA ALA A 80 -14.31 -5.20 9.30
C ALA A 80 -14.10 -6.10 10.52
N ALA A 81 -12.94 -5.98 11.19
CA ALA A 81 -12.64 -6.71 12.41
C ALA A 81 -13.64 -6.39 13.53
N ASN A 82 -13.96 -5.10 13.73
CA ASN A 82 -14.95 -4.68 14.70
C ASN A 82 -16.36 -5.20 14.38
N ALA A 83 -16.73 -5.28 13.11
CA ALA A 83 -18.01 -5.87 12.68
C ALA A 83 -18.04 -7.38 12.95
N ALA A 84 -16.96 -8.10 12.66
CA ALA A 84 -16.83 -9.52 12.95
C ALA A 84 -16.91 -9.80 14.46
N ALA A 85 -16.22 -9.00 15.28
CA ALA A 85 -16.28 -9.10 16.75
C ALA A 85 -17.71 -8.89 17.28
N ARG A 86 -18.43 -7.89 16.75
CA ARG A 86 -19.85 -7.68 17.10
C ARG A 86 -20.73 -8.87 16.70
N ALA A 87 -20.54 -9.41 15.50
CA ALA A 87 -21.30 -10.57 15.04
C ALA A 87 -21.04 -11.81 15.92
N ALA A 88 -19.78 -12.04 16.31
CA ALA A 88 -19.42 -13.12 17.22
C ALA A 88 -20.07 -12.94 18.61
N ASN A 89 -20.07 -11.73 19.15
CA ASN A 89 -20.74 -11.45 20.43
C ASN A 89 -22.25 -11.70 20.36
N VAL A 90 -22.92 -11.26 19.29
CA VAL A 90 -24.35 -11.53 19.09
C VAL A 90 -24.63 -13.03 19.01
N ALA A 91 -23.81 -13.78 18.25
CA ALA A 91 -23.97 -15.23 18.15
C ALA A 91 -23.77 -15.93 19.51
N ALA A 92 -22.79 -15.49 20.30
CA ALA A 92 -22.56 -16.02 21.65
C ALA A 92 -23.74 -15.73 22.59
N THR A 93 -24.30 -14.52 22.57
CA THR A 93 -25.49 -14.17 23.36
C THR A 93 -26.69 -15.03 22.97
N VAL A 94 -26.95 -15.19 21.67
CA VAL A 94 -28.07 -16.02 21.17
C VAL A 94 -27.89 -17.49 21.56
N ALA A 95 -26.66 -18.01 21.54
CA ALA A 95 -26.37 -19.37 22.00
C ALA A 95 -26.67 -19.51 23.51
N ALA A 96 -26.19 -18.58 24.33
CA ALA A 96 -26.43 -18.58 25.77
C ALA A 96 -27.93 -18.46 26.13
N GLU A 97 -28.68 -17.64 25.39
CA GLU A 97 -30.13 -17.52 25.57
C GLU A 97 -30.88 -18.82 25.23
N ARG A 98 -30.45 -19.53 24.19
CA ARG A 98 -31.01 -20.84 23.81
C ARG A 98 -30.75 -21.88 24.90
N GLU A 99 -29.52 -21.99 25.37
CA GLU A 99 -29.15 -22.90 26.46
C GLU A 99 -29.95 -22.62 27.74
N ALA A 100 -30.12 -21.34 28.10
CA ALA A 100 -30.93 -20.95 29.25
C ALA A 100 -32.42 -21.30 29.09
N ALA A 101 -32.97 -21.18 27.88
CA ALA A 101 -34.35 -21.55 27.59
C ALA A 101 -34.56 -23.08 27.69
N GLU A 102 -33.61 -23.86 27.15
CA GLU A 102 -33.62 -25.33 27.24
C GLU A 102 -33.54 -25.81 28.69
N ALA A 103 -32.66 -25.22 29.51
CA ALA A 103 -32.54 -25.55 30.93
C ALA A 103 -33.85 -25.29 31.69
N LYS A 104 -34.51 -24.15 31.45
CA LYS A 104 -35.81 -23.84 32.07
C LYS A 104 -36.90 -24.84 31.67
N ALA A 105 -36.96 -25.19 30.38
CA ALA A 105 -37.93 -26.17 29.88
C ALA A 105 -37.73 -27.56 30.49
N ALA A 106 -36.49 -27.97 30.75
CA ALA A 106 -36.17 -29.24 31.40
C ALA A 106 -36.63 -29.28 32.87
N THR A 107 -36.57 -28.17 33.60
CA THR A 107 -37.01 -28.08 35.01
C THR A 107 -38.53 -27.92 35.19
N ALA A 108 -39.27 -27.61 34.12
CA ALA A 108 -40.73 -27.41 34.15
C ALA A 108 -41.54 -28.70 33.87
N LYS A 109 -40.86 -29.83 33.69
CA LYS A 109 -41.42 -31.16 33.45
C LYS A 109 -41.26 -32.03 34.70
#